data_AF-A0A3N0U6Q5-F1
#
_entry.id   AF-A0A3N0U6Q5-F1
#
_cell.length_a   1.000
_cell.length_b   1.000
_cell.length_c   1.000
_cell.angle_alpha   90.00
_cell.angle_beta   90.00
_cell.angle_gamma   90.00
#
_symmetry.space_group_name_H-M   'P 1'
#
loop_
_entity.id
_entity.type
_entity.pdbx_description
1 polymer ?
#
loop_
_entity_poly.entity_id
_entity_poly.type
_entity_poly.pdbx_seq_one_letter_code
_entity_poly.pdbx_strand_id
1 'polypeptide(L)'
;MNNKTEIDQTVTLEDFADLLADEGLTPEALESILAILAEISPHTVSFQANTPELVQLAALHSPKFQALPATRQRFFAEVLTMPVFFYTLPLSEEEADEWEKLDDKEALAWERTPDS
;
A
#
# COMPACT_ATOMS: atom_id res chain seq x y z
N MET A 1 19.60 -16.66 -19.32
CA MET A 1 19.26 -16.76 -17.88
C MET A 1 18.52 -15.49 -17.54
N ASN A 2 17.19 -15.56 -17.46
CA ASN A 2 16.38 -14.39 -17.11
C ASN A 2 16.46 -14.25 -15.59
N ASN A 3 17.24 -13.29 -15.13
CA ASN A 3 17.19 -12.86 -13.74
C ASN A 3 15.81 -12.22 -13.55
N LYS A 4 14.86 -12.98 -13.04
CA LYS A 4 13.59 -12.45 -12.54
C LYS A 4 13.98 -11.49 -11.42
N THR A 5 13.94 -10.19 -11.68
CA THR A 5 14.17 -9.17 -10.67
C THR A 5 13.12 -9.41 -9.59
N GLU A 6 13.52 -9.95 -8.46
CA GLU A 6 12.64 -10.13 -7.31
C GLU A 6 12.35 -8.73 -6.79
N ILE A 7 11.10 -8.29 -6.90
CA ILE A 7 10.68 -6.98 -6.42
C ILE A 7 10.83 -7.02 -4.90
N ASP A 8 11.58 -6.08 -4.34
CA ASP A 8 11.61 -5.88 -2.89
C ASP A 8 10.21 -5.45 -2.44
N GLN A 9 9.56 -6.29 -1.62
CA GLN A 9 8.22 -6.06 -1.09
C GLN A 9 8.26 -5.56 0.36
N THR A 10 9.38 -4.96 0.77
CA THR A 10 9.51 -4.28 2.05
C THR A 10 8.76 -2.95 2.00
N VAL A 11 7.92 -2.69 3.01
CA VAL A 11 7.14 -1.46 3.15
C VAL A 11 7.46 -0.81 4.49
N THR A 12 7.62 0.51 4.51
CA THR A 12 7.82 1.23 5.78
C THR A 12 6.49 1.39 6.52
N LEU A 13 6.54 1.50 7.84
CA LEU A 13 5.33 1.77 8.63
C LEU A 13 4.67 3.10 8.25
N GLU A 14 5.45 4.08 7.79
CA GLU A 14 4.99 5.38 7.32
C GLU A 14 4.23 5.25 5.98
N ASP A 15 4.83 4.59 4.99
CA ASP A 15 4.16 4.36 3.69
C ASP A 15 2.85 3.59 3.88
N PHE A 16 2.85 2.59 4.77
CA PHE A 16 1.63 1.85 5.07
C PHE A 16 0.57 2.70 5.78
N ALA A 17 0.98 3.59 6.70
CA ALA A 17 0.07 4.52 7.36
C ALA A 17 -0.57 5.50 6.36
N ASP A 18 0.20 5.97 5.38
CA ASP A 18 -0.30 6.82 4.30
C ASP A 18 -1.30 6.07 3.42
N LEU A 19 -1.03 4.82 3.05
CA LEU A 19 -1.98 3.99 2.30
C LEU A 19 -3.30 3.82 3.06
N LEU A 20 -3.26 3.60 4.37
CA LEU A 20 -4.47 3.44 5.19
C LEU A 20 -5.36 4.69 5.24
N ALA A 21 -4.81 5.88 4.98
CA ALA A 21 -5.59 7.12 4.93
C ALA A 21 -6.60 7.12 3.77
N ASP A 22 -6.29 6.40 2.69
CA ASP A 22 -7.12 6.35 1.47
C ASP A 22 -8.13 5.19 1.46
N GLU A 23 -8.01 4.22 2.39
CA GLU A 23 -8.82 2.99 2.43
C GLU A 23 -10.26 3.16 2.96
N GLY A 24 -10.69 4.39 3.26
CA GLY A 24 -12.05 4.68 3.70
C GLY A 24 -12.40 4.10 5.08
N LEU A 25 -11.39 3.86 5.93
CA LEU A 25 -11.59 3.48 7.32
C LEU A 25 -12.36 4.55 8.10
N THR A 26 -13.13 4.14 9.11
CA THR A 26 -13.71 5.12 10.03
C THR A 26 -12.58 5.85 10.78
N PRO A 27 -12.75 7.14 11.13
CA PRO A 27 -11.71 7.88 11.84
C PRO A 27 -11.24 7.19 13.14
N GLU A 28 -12.16 6.59 13.89
CA GLU A 28 -11.86 5.82 15.11
C GLU A 28 -10.99 4.58 14.82
N ALA A 29 -11.28 3.86 13.73
CA ALA A 29 -10.52 2.70 13.33
C ALA A 29 -9.13 3.09 12.85
N LEU A 30 -9.03 4.13 12.01
CA LEU A 30 -7.76 4.65 11.52
C LEU A 30 -6.87 5.11 12.69
N GLU A 31 -7.38 5.94 13.60
CA GLU A 31 -6.62 6.38 14.79
C GLU A 31 -6.16 5.20 15.65
N SER A 32 -6.99 4.18 15.78
CA SER A 32 -6.65 2.97 16.54
C SER A 32 -5.50 2.20 15.90
N ILE A 33 -5.52 2.06 14.57
CA ILE A 33 -4.48 1.35 13.81
C ILE A 33 -3.19 2.17 13.78
N LEU A 34 -3.25 3.48 13.57
CA LEU A 34 -2.07 4.35 13.64
C LEU A 34 -1.39 4.29 15.02
N ALA A 35 -2.17 4.22 16.09
CA ALA A 35 -1.62 4.03 17.44
C ALA A 35 -0.94 2.66 17.61
N ILE A 36 -1.49 1.60 17.00
CA ILE A 36 -0.85 0.27 16.99
C ILE A 36 0.48 0.34 16.23
N LEU A 37 0.53 0.98 15.06
CA LEU A 37 1.76 1.16 14.29
C LEU A 37 2.80 1.98 15.08
N ALA A 38 2.36 3.03 15.78
CA ALA A 38 3.23 3.84 16.63
C ALA A 38 3.86 3.02 17.77
N GLU A 39 3.09 2.10 18.38
CA GLU A 39 3.60 1.19 19.43
C GLU A 39 4.61 0.16 18.87
N ILE A 40 4.48 -0.21 17.60
CA ILE A 40 5.40 -1.13 16.91
C ILE A 40 6.69 -0.43 16.46
N SER A 41 6.62 0.86 16.12
CA SER A 41 7.73 1.63 15.52
C SER A 41 9.08 1.60 16.26
N PRO A 42 9.18 1.44 17.60
CA PRO A 42 10.46 1.28 18.29
C PRO A 42 11.17 -0.06 17.99
N HIS A 43 10.44 -1.04 17.48
CA HIS A 43 10.93 -2.41 17.24
C HIS A 43 11.25 -2.68 15.77
N THR A 44 10.52 -2.05 14.86
CA THR A 44 10.82 -2.09 13.43
C THR A 44 10.37 -0.81 12.73
N VAL A 45 11.04 -0.47 11.64
CA VAL A 45 10.68 0.65 10.76
C VAL A 45 9.97 0.16 9.49
N SER A 46 10.17 -1.11 9.14
CA SER A 46 9.62 -1.72 7.93
C SER A 46 9.21 -3.17 8.16
N PHE A 47 8.41 -3.71 7.25
CA PHE A 47 7.94 -5.09 7.29
C PHE A 47 7.80 -5.65 5.88
N GLN A 48 7.81 -6.97 5.76
CA GLN A 48 7.51 -7.68 4.52
C GLN A 48 6.02 -7.62 4.26
N ALA A 49 5.61 -6.88 3.21
CA ALA A 49 4.22 -6.78 2.84
C ALA A 49 3.63 -8.14 2.40
N ASN A 50 2.31 -8.26 2.49
CA ASN A 50 1.57 -9.48 2.14
C ASN A 50 1.96 -10.72 2.98
N THR A 51 2.54 -10.50 4.15
CA THR A 51 2.87 -11.54 5.14
C THR A 51 2.18 -11.24 6.46
N PRO A 52 2.06 -12.23 7.37
CA PRO A 52 1.49 -12.00 8.70
C PRO A 52 2.43 -11.25 9.65
N GLU A 53 3.58 -10.75 9.19
CA GLU A 53 4.60 -10.12 10.04
C GLU A 53 4.04 -8.94 10.85
N LEU A 54 3.29 -8.04 10.21
CA LEU A 54 2.76 -6.84 10.87
C LEU A 54 1.74 -7.19 11.98
N VAL A 55 0.93 -8.23 11.78
CA VAL A 55 0.01 -8.74 12.82
C VAL A 55 0.78 -9.37 13.97
N GLN A 56 1.86 -10.11 13.69
CA GLN A 56 2.69 -10.70 14.74
C GLN A 56 3.39 -9.63 15.58
N LEU A 57 3.88 -8.57 14.93
CA LEU A 57 4.45 -7.41 15.61
C LEU A 57 3.41 -6.70 16.48
N ALA A 58 2.20 -6.49 15.98
CA ALA A 58 1.10 -5.94 16.78
C ALA A 58 0.77 -6.82 17.99
N ALA A 59 0.68 -8.14 17.80
CA ALA A 59 0.43 -9.09 18.88
C ALA A 59 1.53 -9.10 19.93
N LEU A 60 2.79 -8.87 19.55
CA LEU A 60 3.95 -8.90 20.44
C LEU A 60 4.20 -7.57 21.15
N HIS A 61 4.06 -6.45 20.43
CA HIS A 61 4.56 -5.15 20.83
C HIS A 61 3.49 -4.08 21.07
N SER A 62 2.22 -4.32 20.70
CA SER A 62 1.15 -3.35 20.89
C SER A 62 0.22 -3.73 22.05
N PRO A 63 0.38 -3.11 23.24
CA PRO A 63 -0.61 -3.22 24.32
C PRO A 63 -2.02 -2.84 23.86
N LYS A 64 -2.15 -1.86 22.95
CA LYS A 64 -3.45 -1.45 22.42
C LYS A 64 -4.10 -2.60 21.65
N PHE A 65 -3.36 -3.29 20.79
CA PHE A 65 -3.86 -4.46 20.06
C PHE A 65 -4.26 -5.61 21.02
N GLN A 66 -3.42 -5.88 22.03
CA GLN A 66 -3.68 -6.94 23.01
C GLN A 66 -4.92 -6.68 23.90
N ALA A 67 -5.21 -5.41 24.19
CA ALA A 67 -6.35 -5.02 25.03
C ALA A 67 -7.70 -5.06 24.31
N LEU A 68 -7.72 -5.20 22.98
CA LEU A 68 -8.94 -5.21 22.20
C LEU A 68 -9.75 -6.50 22.40
N PRO A 69 -11.09 -6.43 22.35
CA PRO A 69 -11.93 -7.63 22.24
C PRO A 69 -11.59 -8.44 20.99
N ALA A 70 -11.77 -9.76 21.04
CA ALA A 70 -11.42 -10.67 19.94
C ALA A 70 -12.03 -10.27 18.58
N THR A 71 -13.25 -9.71 18.56
CA THR A 71 -13.88 -9.21 17.33
C THR A 71 -13.12 -8.03 16.73
N ARG A 72 -12.65 -7.10 17.56
CA ARG A 72 -11.87 -5.93 17.12
C ARG A 72 -10.43 -6.32 16.75
N GLN A 73 -9.84 -7.28 17.45
CA GLN A 73 -8.55 -7.86 17.07
C GLN A 73 -8.61 -8.50 15.69
N ARG A 74 -9.66 -9.27 15.39
CA ARG A 74 -9.85 -9.87 14.05
C ARG A 74 -9.95 -8.78 12.98
N PHE A 75 -10.78 -7.76 13.20
CA PHE A 75 -10.94 -6.66 12.25
C PHE A 75 -9.61 -5.94 11.99
N PHE A 76 -8.85 -5.57 13.04
CA PHE A 76 -7.57 -4.91 12.84
C PHE A 76 -6.51 -5.84 12.25
N ALA A 77 -6.54 -7.14 12.56
CA ALA A 77 -5.66 -8.11 11.90
C ALA A 77 -5.94 -8.16 10.39
N GLU A 78 -7.20 -8.13 9.96
CA GLU A 78 -7.57 -8.07 8.53
C GLU A 78 -6.98 -6.83 7.87
N VAL A 79 -7.09 -5.66 8.51
CA VAL A 79 -6.51 -4.40 7.99
C VAL A 79 -4.98 -4.44 7.94
N LEU A 80 -4.31 -4.96 8.98
CA LEU A 80 -2.84 -5.11 9.00
C LEU A 80 -2.32 -6.16 8.00
N THR A 81 -3.20 -6.99 7.44
CA THR A 81 -2.89 -7.95 6.35
C THR A 81 -3.40 -7.52 4.99
N MET A 82 -3.88 -6.27 4.87
CA MET A 82 -4.40 -5.75 3.61
C MET A 82 -3.34 -5.90 2.50
N PRO A 83 -3.73 -6.38 1.32
CA PRO A 83 -2.79 -6.63 0.24
C PRO A 83 -2.17 -5.33 -0.26
N VAL A 84 -0.84 -5.27 -0.28
CA VAL A 84 -0.08 -4.16 -0.88
C VAL A 84 0.37 -4.58 -2.27
N PHE A 85 -0.01 -3.80 -3.28
CA PHE A 85 0.33 -4.05 -4.67
C PHE A 85 1.57 -3.23 -5.06
N PHE A 86 2.58 -3.91 -5.59
CA PHE A 86 3.81 -3.30 -6.09
C PHE A 86 3.77 -3.29 -7.61
N TYR A 87 3.83 -2.10 -8.20
CA TYR A 87 3.91 -1.93 -9.65
C TYR A 87 5.36 -1.62 -10.02
N THR A 88 5.97 -2.48 -10.82
CA THR A 88 7.11 -2.08 -11.65
C THR A 88 6.54 -1.53 -12.93
N LEU A 89 6.71 -0.23 -13.20
CA LEU A 89 6.52 0.28 -14.55
C LEU A 89 7.56 -0.42 -15.44
N PRO A 90 7.16 -1.25 -16.42
CA PRO A 90 8.10 -1.71 -17.43
C PRO A 90 8.18 -0.57 -18.44
N LEU A 91 8.87 0.50 -18.09
CA LEU A 91 9.22 1.51 -19.06
C LEU A 91 10.71 1.76 -18.91
N SER A 92 11.48 1.20 -19.84
CA SER A 92 12.71 1.86 -20.25
C SER A 92 12.41 3.33 -20.57
N GLU A 93 13.38 4.25 -20.43
CA GLU A 93 13.18 5.66 -20.81
C GLU A 93 12.57 5.79 -22.22
N GLU A 94 12.95 4.89 -23.14
CA GLU A 94 12.38 4.82 -24.50
C GLU A 94 10.88 4.48 -24.51
N GLU A 95 10.43 3.54 -23.69
CA GLU A 95 9.01 3.20 -23.61
C GLU A 95 8.24 4.32 -22.91
N ALA A 96 8.75 4.94 -21.85
CA ALA A 96 8.10 6.09 -21.19
C ALA A 96 7.88 7.26 -22.15
N ASP A 97 8.88 7.56 -22.99
CA ASP A 97 8.80 8.55 -24.05
C ASP A 97 7.76 8.19 -25.14
N GLU A 98 7.47 6.90 -25.37
CA GLU A 98 6.42 6.48 -26.29
C GLU A 98 5.01 6.68 -25.73
N TRP A 99 4.82 6.49 -24.41
CA TRP A 99 3.54 6.75 -23.75
C TRP A 99 3.22 8.25 -23.72
N GLU A 100 4.20 9.12 -23.48
CA GLU A 100 4.03 10.58 -23.56
C GLU A 100 3.63 11.04 -24.98
N LYS A 101 4.12 10.38 -26.02
CA LYS A 101 3.75 10.64 -27.44
C LYS A 101 2.38 10.09 -27.83
N LEU A 102 1.83 9.13 -27.08
CA LEU A 102 0.51 8.55 -27.34
C LEU A 102 -0.61 9.43 -26.77
N ASP A 103 -0.40 10.04 -25.61
CA ASP A 103 -1.35 11.02 -25.04
C ASP A 103 -1.60 12.19 -26.01
N ASP A 104 -0.55 12.71 -26.65
CA ASP A 104 -0.69 13.79 -27.65
C ASP A 104 -1.44 13.36 -28.93
N LYS A 105 -1.29 12.10 -29.37
CA LYS A 105 -1.92 11.61 -30.61
C LYS A 105 -3.37 11.19 -30.41
N GLU A 106 -3.72 10.59 -29.29
CA GLU A 106 -5.11 10.25 -28.98
C GLU A 106 -5.91 11.48 -28.53
N ALA A 107 -5.33 12.44 -27.79
CA ALA A 107 -5.98 13.71 -27.49
C ALA A 107 -6.37 14.50 -28.76
N LEU A 108 -5.52 14.49 -29.79
CA LEU A 108 -5.79 15.12 -31.09
C LEU A 108 -6.78 14.37 -31.99
N ALA A 109 -7.10 13.10 -31.69
CA ALA A 109 -8.03 12.31 -32.47
C ALA A 109 -9.50 12.62 -32.12
N TRP A 110 -9.79 13.03 -30.88
CA TRP A 110 -11.14 13.39 -30.43
C TRP A 110 -11.60 14.80 -30.87
N GLU A 111 -10.67 15.69 -31.28
CA GLU A 111 -11.01 17.01 -31.84
C GLU A 111 -11.37 16.98 -33.34
N ARG A 112 -11.32 15.81 -34.00
CA ARG A 112 -11.76 15.63 -35.39
C ARG A 112 -12.96 14.70 -35.49
N THR A 113 -14.04 14.99 -34.77
CA THR A 113 -15.36 14.62 -35.28
C THR A 113 -15.76 15.67 -36.33
N PRO A 114 -16.10 15.26 -37.56
CA PRO A 114 -16.56 16.21 -38.56
C PRO A 114 -18.00 16.63 -38.18
N ASP A 115 -18.19 17.92 -37.89
CA ASP A 115 -19.52 18.50 -37.97
C ASP A 115 -19.92 18.53 -39.46
N SER A 116 -20.81 17.58 -39.81
CA SER A 116 -21.71 17.50 -40.98
C SER A 116 -21.14 17.49 -42.40
#